data_AF-A0A349M5D3-F1
#
_entry.id   AF-A0A349M5D3-F1
#
_cell.length_a   1.000
_cell.length_b   1.000
_cell.length_c   1.000
_cell.angle_alpha   90.00
_cell.angle_beta   90.00
_cell.angle_gamma   90.00
#
_symmetry.space_group_name_H-M   'P 1'
#
loop_
_entity.id
_entity.type
_entity.pdbx_description
1 polymer ?
#
loop_
_entity_poly.entity_id
_entity_poly.type
_entity_poly.pdbx_seq_one_letter_code
_entity_poly.pdbx_strand_id
1 'polypeptide(L)'
;MIDPVQTVINFLVLIAAVGALLFVFYSRTNAVEKTGYGALIMLTIVSLLIPIFWIVESNNEAMATAQQHTTSVQRGVALYAQYCYQCHGTKGQGRIGPKLNNNSAVNNFTDNDLMRVISGGIYDTADPTKPLMPAWSDRYGGPLTDNDIQYLFDLIRSSDPAYLQKNGLSGGNGFTQVPTAIQALNPTAYQTAVAQEGSGQFGKPVDMTKQKAITINIVAPPPGASCS
;
A
#
# COMPACT_ATOMS: atom_id res chain seq x y z
N MET A 1 21.55 2.72 -31.29
CA MET A 1 20.93 3.87 -30.58
C MET A 1 20.68 4.94 -31.63
N ILE A 2 19.43 5.38 -31.81
CA ILE A 2 19.12 6.44 -32.77
C ILE A 2 19.58 7.76 -32.17
N ASP A 3 20.34 8.56 -32.93
CA ASP A 3 20.80 9.88 -32.50
C ASP A 3 19.58 10.81 -32.34
N PRO A 4 19.33 11.35 -31.13
CA PRO A 4 18.22 12.26 -30.89
C PRO A 4 18.31 13.53 -31.77
N VAL A 5 19.51 14.00 -32.11
CA VAL A 5 19.70 15.18 -32.99
C VAL A 5 19.28 14.85 -34.41
N GLN A 6 19.72 13.71 -34.95
CA GLN A 6 19.33 13.25 -36.29
C GLN A 6 17.82 13.01 -36.39
N THR A 7 17.20 12.51 -35.32
CA THR A 7 15.74 12.28 -35.26
C THR A 7 14.97 13.59 -35.38
N VAL A 8 15.41 14.64 -34.67
CA VAL A 8 14.80 15.97 -34.73
C VAL A 8 14.96 16.59 -36.12
N ILE A 9 16.16 16.51 -36.71
CA ILE A 9 16.42 17.03 -38.07
C ILE A 9 15.52 16.34 -39.09
N ASN A 10 15.41 15.02 -39.04
CA ASN A 10 14.56 14.24 -39.94
C ASN A 10 13.08 14.64 -39.82
N PHE A 11 12.58 14.86 -38.60
CA PHE A 11 11.20 15.31 -38.37
C PHE A 11 10.96 16.72 -38.93
N LEU A 12 11.91 17.66 -38.72
CA LEU A 12 11.79 19.02 -39.23
C LEU A 12 11.78 19.07 -40.76
N VAL A 13 12.65 18.29 -41.42
CA VAL A 13 12.69 18.19 -42.88
C VAL A 13 11.39 17.57 -43.41
N LEU A 14 10.88 16.53 -42.76
CA LEU A 14 9.62 15.89 -43.14
C LEU A 14 8.44 16.86 -43.03
N ILE A 15 8.31 17.58 -41.90
CA ILE A 15 7.25 18.56 -41.68
C ILE A 15 7.33 19.69 -42.71
N ALA A 16 8.54 20.20 -43.01
CA ALA A 16 8.73 21.25 -44.00
C ALA A 16 8.36 20.78 -45.41
N ALA A 17 8.78 19.58 -45.80
CA ALA A 17 8.47 19.00 -47.11
C ALA A 17 6.96 18.73 -47.28
N VAL A 18 6.33 18.12 -46.27
CA VAL A 18 4.88 17.84 -46.26
C VAL A 18 4.08 19.15 -46.26
N GLY A 19 4.48 20.13 -45.44
CA GLY A 19 3.84 21.44 -45.38
C GLY A 19 3.93 22.20 -46.72
N ALA A 20 5.09 22.16 -47.38
CA ALA A 20 5.28 22.78 -48.69
C ALA A 20 4.42 22.10 -49.78
N LEU A 21 4.36 20.77 -49.79
CA LEU A 21 3.51 20.02 -50.72
C LEU A 21 2.03 20.33 -50.49
N LEU A 22 1.57 20.31 -49.24
CA LEU A 22 0.19 20.65 -48.90
C LEU A 22 -0.16 22.08 -49.31
N PHE A 23 0.74 23.05 -49.11
CA PHE A 23 0.55 24.43 -49.56
C PHE A 23 0.43 24.55 -51.08
N VAL A 24 1.31 23.86 -51.83
CA VAL A 24 1.26 23.86 -53.30
C VAL A 24 -0.05 23.25 -53.79
N PHE A 25 -0.46 22.10 -53.27
CA PHE A 25 -1.74 21.49 -53.66
C PHE A 25 -2.93 22.36 -53.27
N TYR A 26 -2.95 22.91 -52.06
CA TYR A 26 -3.99 23.82 -51.61
C TYR A 26 -4.11 25.08 -52.49
N SER A 27 -2.97 25.66 -52.90
CA SER A 27 -2.94 26.86 -53.75
C SER A 27 -3.56 26.65 -55.13
N ARG A 28 -3.61 25.41 -55.62
CA ARG A 28 -4.14 25.05 -56.95
C ARG A 28 -5.57 24.53 -56.94
N THR A 29 -6.25 24.54 -55.79
CA THR A 29 -7.57 23.91 -55.62
C THR A 29 -8.74 24.88 -55.73
N ASN A 30 -9.87 24.35 -56.20
CA ASN A 30 -11.13 25.08 -56.35
C ASN A 30 -11.88 25.20 -55.01
N ALA A 31 -12.89 26.07 -54.90
CA ALA A 31 -13.61 26.30 -53.64
C ALA A 31 -14.21 25.03 -53.01
N VAL A 32 -14.67 24.08 -53.83
CA VAL A 32 -15.21 22.78 -53.40
C VAL A 32 -14.12 21.82 -52.91
N GLU A 33 -12.93 21.87 -53.50
CA GLU A 33 -11.80 21.04 -53.07
C GLU A 33 -11.21 21.55 -51.75
N LYS A 34 -11.17 22.88 -51.54
CA LYS A 34 -10.71 23.50 -50.29
C LYS A 34 -11.54 23.08 -49.08
N THR A 35 -12.87 22.94 -49.23
CA THR A 35 -13.72 22.43 -48.15
C THR A 35 -13.49 20.93 -47.90
N GLY A 36 -13.19 20.15 -48.95
CA GLY A 36 -12.76 18.75 -48.84
C GLY A 36 -11.47 18.57 -48.03
N TYR A 37 -10.43 19.37 -48.31
CA TYR A 37 -9.18 19.34 -47.52
C TYR A 37 -9.41 19.73 -46.05
N GLY A 38 -10.28 20.70 -45.78
CA GLY A 38 -10.65 21.06 -44.41
C GLY A 38 -11.25 19.88 -43.63
N ALA A 39 -12.14 19.11 -44.26
CA ALA A 39 -12.72 17.91 -43.65
C ALA A 39 -11.67 16.82 -43.39
N LEU A 40 -10.75 16.60 -44.34
CA LEU A 40 -9.66 15.62 -44.17
C LEU A 40 -8.71 16.02 -43.05
N ILE A 41 -8.34 17.30 -42.92
CA ILE A 41 -7.50 17.80 -41.82
C ILE A 41 -8.21 17.61 -40.47
N MET A 42 -9.51 17.90 -40.38
CA MET A 42 -10.26 17.65 -39.15
C MET A 42 -10.29 16.16 -38.80
N LEU A 43 -10.50 15.28 -39.78
CA LEU A 43 -10.49 13.83 -39.57
C LEU A 43 -9.11 13.32 -39.15
N THR A 44 -8.02 13.84 -39.71
CA THR A 44 -6.66 13.44 -39.28
C THR A 44 -6.35 13.94 -37.88
N ILE A 45 -6.75 15.17 -37.52
CA ILE A 45 -6.60 15.69 -36.16
C ILE A 45 -7.36 14.80 -35.17
N VAL A 46 -8.64 14.49 -35.43
CA VAL A 46 -9.43 13.62 -34.57
C VAL A 46 -8.82 12.22 -34.48
N SER A 47 -8.38 11.66 -35.60
CA SER A 47 -7.72 10.35 -35.66
C SER A 47 -6.40 10.31 -34.88
N LEU A 48 -5.69 11.43 -34.73
CA LEU A 48 -4.48 11.54 -33.91
C LEU A 48 -4.81 11.79 -32.43
N LEU A 49 -5.85 12.57 -32.13
CA LEU A 49 -6.27 12.88 -30.77
C LEU A 49 -6.73 11.64 -30.01
N ILE A 50 -7.43 10.71 -30.66
CA ILE A 50 -7.93 9.48 -30.03
C ILE A 50 -6.78 8.66 -29.41
N PRO A 51 -5.75 8.19 -30.15
CA PRO A 51 -4.68 7.40 -29.56
C PRO A 51 -3.86 8.19 -28.53
N ILE A 52 -3.68 9.50 -28.72
CA ILE A 52 -2.99 10.36 -27.73
C ILE A 52 -3.79 10.39 -26.42
N PHE A 53 -5.11 10.55 -26.50
CA PHE A 53 -5.98 10.59 -25.34
C PHE A 53 -5.95 9.26 -24.57
N TRP A 54 -6.00 8.11 -25.27
CA TRP A 54 -5.86 6.79 -24.65
C TRP A 54 -4.53 6.64 -23.89
N ILE A 55 -3.41 7.12 -24.47
CA ILE A 55 -2.10 7.08 -23.80
C ILE A 55 -2.09 7.99 -22.57
N VAL A 56 -2.62 9.21 -22.68
CA VAL A 56 -2.63 10.15 -21.54
C VAL A 56 -3.53 9.65 -20.42
N GLU A 57 -4.74 9.19 -20.75
CA GLU A 57 -5.71 8.72 -19.77
C GLU A 57 -5.23 7.46 -19.04
N SER A 58 -4.72 6.46 -19.78
CA SER A 58 -4.16 5.25 -19.15
C SER A 58 -3.00 5.56 -18.19
N ASN A 59 -2.13 6.52 -18.53
CA ASN A 59 -1.08 6.98 -17.63
C ASN A 59 -1.66 7.69 -16.39
N ASN A 60 -2.68 8.53 -16.56
CA ASN A 60 -3.34 9.23 -15.45
C ASN A 60 -4.02 8.25 -14.49
N GLU A 61 -4.69 7.22 -15.01
CA GLU A 61 -5.33 6.16 -14.21
C GLU A 61 -4.31 5.38 -13.38
N ALA A 62 -3.17 5.01 -13.99
CA ALA A 62 -2.10 4.31 -13.29
C ALA A 62 -1.51 5.14 -12.15
N MET A 63 -1.24 6.43 -12.38
CA MET A 63 -0.76 7.35 -11.35
C MET A 63 -1.77 7.56 -10.23
N ALA A 64 -3.05 7.75 -10.57
CA ALA A 64 -4.12 7.93 -9.60
C ALA A 64 -4.27 6.69 -8.71
N THR A 65 -4.20 5.49 -9.29
CA THR A 65 -4.26 4.22 -8.55
C THR A 65 -3.08 4.07 -7.59
N ALA A 66 -1.85 4.38 -8.04
CA ALA A 66 -0.67 4.33 -7.19
C ALA A 66 -0.72 5.34 -6.03
N GLN A 67 -1.23 6.56 -6.29
CA GLN A 67 -1.40 7.59 -5.26
C GLN A 67 -2.50 7.21 -4.26
N GLN A 68 -3.61 6.64 -4.73
CA GLN A 68 -4.69 6.14 -3.88
C GLN A 68 -4.18 5.01 -2.98
N HIS A 69 -3.43 4.05 -3.52
CA HIS A 69 -2.81 2.98 -2.74
C HIS A 69 -1.84 3.53 -1.68
N THR A 70 -1.00 4.51 -2.03
CA THR A 70 -0.09 5.15 -1.06
C THR A 70 -0.86 5.79 0.10
N THR A 71 -1.96 6.49 -0.22
CA THR A 71 -2.84 7.10 0.79
C THR A 71 -3.54 6.04 1.65
N SER A 72 -3.96 4.94 1.03
CA SER A 72 -4.56 3.79 1.70
C SER A 72 -3.60 3.18 2.73
N VAL A 73 -2.35 2.93 2.32
CA VAL A 73 -1.30 2.43 3.22
C VAL A 73 -1.07 3.39 4.39
N GLN A 74 -1.00 4.71 4.14
CA GLN A 74 -0.84 5.70 5.21
C GLN A 74 -2.00 5.70 6.22
N ARG A 75 -3.25 5.56 5.75
CA ARG A 75 -4.41 5.40 6.64
C ARG A 75 -4.32 4.09 7.44
N GLY A 76 -3.89 3.02 6.78
CA GLY A 76 -3.63 1.73 7.42
C GLY A 76 -2.58 1.82 8.52
N VAL A 77 -1.51 2.59 8.31
CA VAL A 77 -0.47 2.85 9.33
C VAL A 77 -1.08 3.47 10.59
N ALA A 78 -1.94 4.48 10.44
CA ALA A 78 -2.58 5.13 11.58
C ALA A 78 -3.51 4.16 12.34
N LEU A 79 -4.31 3.37 11.62
CA LEU A 79 -5.20 2.36 12.22
C LEU A 79 -4.40 1.26 12.92
N TYR A 80 -3.33 0.76 12.31
CA TYR A 80 -2.46 -0.24 12.90
C TYR A 80 -1.82 0.26 14.20
N ALA A 81 -1.36 1.51 14.19
CA ALA A 81 -0.80 2.18 15.35
C ALA A 81 -1.81 2.37 16.50
N GLN A 82 -3.11 2.37 16.20
CA GLN A 82 -4.16 2.48 17.21
C GLN A 82 -4.59 1.10 17.75
N TYR A 83 -4.81 0.13 16.86
CA TYR A 83 -5.51 -1.12 17.21
C TYR A 83 -4.62 -2.37 17.23
N CYS A 84 -3.63 -2.45 16.33
CA CYS A 84 -2.98 -3.74 16.03
C CYS A 84 -1.59 -3.91 16.67
N TYR A 85 -0.86 -2.81 16.90
CA TYR A 85 0.54 -2.87 17.35
C TYR A 85 0.73 -3.56 18.71
N GLN A 86 -0.28 -3.52 19.58
CA GLN A 86 -0.19 -4.11 20.92
C GLN A 86 0.05 -5.63 20.85
N CYS A 87 -0.57 -6.29 19.88
CA CYS A 87 -0.43 -7.73 19.68
C CYS A 87 0.64 -8.07 18.63
N HIS A 88 0.75 -7.29 17.56
CA HIS A 88 1.61 -7.60 16.41
C HIS A 88 2.96 -6.84 16.40
N GLY A 89 3.19 -5.97 17.38
CA GLY A 89 4.42 -5.20 17.56
C GLY A 89 4.44 -3.87 16.80
N THR A 90 5.31 -2.95 17.25
CA THR A 90 5.48 -1.59 16.73
C THR A 90 6.00 -1.52 15.29
N LYS A 91 6.57 -2.61 14.77
CA LYS A 91 7.07 -2.76 13.41
C LYS A 91 6.42 -3.94 12.67
N GLY A 92 5.34 -4.52 13.22
CA GLY A 92 4.74 -5.75 12.69
C GLY A 92 5.63 -6.98 12.83
N GLN A 93 6.60 -6.97 13.76
CA GLN A 93 7.56 -8.04 13.97
C GLN A 93 7.00 -9.25 14.72
N GLY A 94 5.79 -9.14 15.25
CA GLY A 94 5.14 -10.16 16.08
C GLY A 94 5.48 -10.01 17.56
N ARG A 95 4.50 -10.32 18.41
CA ARG A 95 4.64 -10.44 19.88
C ARG A 95 3.73 -11.56 20.37
N ILE A 96 2.52 -11.18 20.77
CA ILE A 96 1.43 -12.11 21.13
C ILE A 96 0.84 -12.67 19.84
N GLY A 97 0.56 -11.79 18.88
CA GLY A 97 0.17 -12.14 17.53
C GLY A 97 1.38 -12.43 16.64
N PRO A 98 1.18 -13.16 15.52
CA PRO A 98 2.24 -13.49 14.60
C PRO A 98 2.86 -12.24 13.95
N LYS A 99 4.08 -12.39 13.44
CA LYS A 99 4.75 -11.41 12.59
C LYS A 99 3.88 -11.12 11.36
N LEU A 100 3.71 -9.86 11.00
CA LEU A 100 2.97 -9.44 9.79
C LEU A 100 3.91 -8.85 8.75
N ASN A 101 4.87 -8.03 9.19
CA ASN A 101 5.78 -7.32 8.31
C ASN A 101 6.82 -8.27 7.71
N ASN A 102 6.90 -8.36 6.37
CA ASN A 102 7.80 -9.27 5.65
C ASN A 102 7.66 -10.73 6.15
N ASN A 103 6.41 -11.20 6.30
CA ASN A 103 6.13 -12.60 6.65
C ASN A 103 5.62 -13.36 5.42
N SER A 104 6.39 -14.34 4.95
CA SER A 104 6.03 -15.18 3.80
C SER A 104 4.73 -15.96 4.01
N ALA A 105 4.43 -16.39 5.24
CA ALA A 105 3.19 -17.12 5.53
C ALA A 105 1.95 -16.23 5.33
N VAL A 106 2.04 -14.96 5.72
CA VAL A 106 0.98 -13.96 5.51
C VAL A 106 0.89 -13.59 4.03
N ASN A 107 2.03 -13.40 3.36
CA ASN A 107 2.07 -13.05 1.94
C ASN A 107 1.45 -14.13 1.03
N ASN A 108 1.56 -15.40 1.45
CA ASN A 108 0.99 -16.55 0.74
C ASN A 108 -0.54 -16.66 0.88
N PHE A 109 -1.19 -15.88 1.74
CA PHE A 109 -2.65 -15.88 1.82
C PHE A 109 -3.25 -15.30 0.55
N THR A 110 -4.44 -15.78 0.18
CA THR A 110 -5.25 -15.10 -0.84
C THR A 110 -5.74 -13.77 -0.29
N ASP A 111 -6.06 -12.83 -1.17
CA ASP A 111 -6.58 -11.52 -0.74
C ASP A 111 -7.87 -11.65 0.08
N ASN A 112 -8.75 -12.59 -0.31
CA ASN A 112 -9.99 -12.88 0.40
C ASN A 112 -9.75 -13.48 1.79
N ASP A 113 -8.78 -14.40 1.92
CA ASP A 113 -8.46 -15.00 3.22
C ASP A 113 -7.88 -13.96 4.16
N LEU A 114 -6.96 -13.10 3.67
CA LEU A 114 -6.39 -12.03 4.47
C LEU A 114 -7.47 -11.02 4.89
N MET A 115 -8.33 -10.61 3.97
CA MET A 115 -9.47 -9.71 4.25
C MET A 115 -10.42 -10.31 5.29
N ARG A 116 -10.71 -11.61 5.19
CA ARG A 116 -11.55 -12.34 6.16
C ARG A 116 -10.92 -12.38 7.54
N VAL A 117 -9.62 -12.62 7.63
CA VAL A 117 -8.89 -12.65 8.91
C VAL A 117 -8.87 -11.26 9.56
N ILE A 118 -8.64 -10.20 8.79
CA ILE A 118 -8.64 -8.83 9.34
C ILE A 118 -10.05 -8.43 9.80
N SER A 119 -11.08 -8.71 8.99
CA SER A 119 -12.46 -8.33 9.30
C SER A 119 -13.07 -9.13 10.46
N GLY A 120 -13.06 -10.45 10.35
CA GLY A 120 -13.73 -11.35 11.29
C GLY A 120 -12.85 -11.87 12.42
N GLY A 121 -11.54 -11.61 12.38
CA GLY A 121 -10.62 -12.14 13.38
C GLY A 121 -10.41 -13.66 13.25
N ILE A 122 -9.85 -14.25 14.30
CA ILE A 122 -9.55 -15.68 14.40
C ILE A 122 -10.10 -16.18 15.74
N TYR A 123 -10.95 -17.20 15.69
CA TYR A 123 -11.53 -17.83 16.87
C TYR A 123 -10.87 -19.17 17.15
N ASP A 124 -10.75 -19.51 18.43
CA ASP A 124 -10.36 -20.85 18.82
C ASP A 124 -11.51 -21.82 18.55
N THR A 125 -11.22 -22.89 17.80
CA THR A 125 -12.20 -23.96 17.52
C THR A 125 -12.60 -24.73 18.77
N ALA A 126 -11.78 -24.73 19.81
CA ALA A 126 -12.08 -25.38 21.08
C ALA A 126 -12.96 -24.52 22.00
N ASP A 127 -12.85 -23.19 21.91
CA ASP A 127 -13.65 -22.23 22.68
C ASP A 127 -13.96 -20.96 21.86
N PRO A 128 -15.12 -20.92 21.16
CA PRO A 128 -15.52 -19.78 20.34
C PRO A 128 -15.73 -18.48 21.12
N THR A 129 -15.78 -18.54 22.46
CA THR A 129 -15.96 -17.35 23.31
C THR A 129 -14.66 -16.57 23.52
N LYS A 130 -13.51 -17.16 23.14
CA LYS A 130 -12.18 -16.54 23.30
C LYS A 130 -11.49 -16.41 21.94
N PRO A 131 -11.68 -15.28 21.23
CA PRO A 131 -10.98 -15.06 19.98
C PRO A 131 -9.46 -14.94 20.18
N LEU A 132 -8.68 -15.64 19.36
CA LEU A 132 -7.22 -15.47 19.24
C LEU A 132 -6.87 -14.11 18.65
N MET A 133 -7.70 -13.63 17.72
CA MET A 133 -7.70 -12.28 17.19
C MET A 133 -9.15 -11.80 17.15
N PRO A 134 -9.51 -10.67 17.78
CA PRO A 134 -10.89 -10.19 17.78
C PRO A 134 -11.32 -9.78 16.37
N ALA A 135 -12.64 -9.78 16.13
CA ALA A 135 -13.20 -9.17 14.95
C ALA A 135 -13.02 -7.65 14.99
N TRP A 136 -12.61 -7.07 13.87
CA TRP A 136 -12.36 -5.62 13.77
C TRP A 136 -13.40 -4.90 12.93
N SER A 137 -14.02 -5.58 11.97
CA SER A 137 -15.07 -4.97 11.15
C SER A 137 -16.35 -4.76 11.96
N ASP A 138 -16.99 -3.62 11.75
CA ASP A 138 -18.31 -3.26 12.24
C ASP A 138 -19.40 -4.29 11.91
N ARG A 139 -19.31 -4.94 10.75
CA ARG A 139 -20.18 -6.05 10.34
C ARG A 139 -20.14 -7.24 11.29
N TYR A 140 -19.03 -7.41 12.02
CA TYR A 140 -18.82 -8.47 12.99
C TYR A 140 -18.72 -7.94 14.43
N GLY A 141 -19.16 -6.70 14.67
CA GLY A 141 -19.19 -6.07 16.00
C GLY A 141 -17.89 -5.38 16.43
N GLY A 142 -16.92 -5.23 15.52
CA GLY A 142 -15.72 -4.43 15.75
C GLY A 142 -15.91 -2.93 15.49
N PRO A 143 -14.89 -2.10 15.72
CA PRO A 143 -15.01 -0.64 15.60
C PRO A 143 -14.72 -0.08 14.20
N LEU A 144 -14.27 -0.90 13.24
CA LEU A 144 -13.72 -0.44 11.96
C LEU A 144 -14.69 -0.63 10.81
N THR A 145 -14.78 0.36 9.92
CA THR A 145 -15.58 0.27 8.69
C THR A 145 -14.88 -0.61 7.65
N ASP A 146 -15.60 -1.05 6.62
CA ASP A 146 -15.00 -1.81 5.51
C ASP A 146 -13.81 -1.09 4.85
N ASN A 147 -13.87 0.24 4.76
CA ASN A 147 -12.77 1.04 4.22
C ASN A 147 -11.53 0.98 5.13
N ASP A 148 -11.72 0.99 6.45
CA ASP A 148 -10.63 0.88 7.41
C ASP A 148 -9.96 -0.50 7.34
N ILE A 149 -10.77 -1.55 7.14
CA ILE A 149 -10.26 -2.91 6.89
C ILE A 149 -9.45 -2.95 5.60
N GLN A 150 -9.91 -2.30 4.52
CA GLN A 150 -9.14 -2.19 3.28
C GLN A 150 -7.80 -1.48 3.48
N TYR A 151 -7.77 -0.40 4.27
CA TYR A 151 -6.53 0.31 4.58
C TYR A 151 -5.52 -0.56 5.36
N LEU A 152 -6.01 -1.36 6.32
CA LEU A 152 -5.19 -2.33 7.04
C LEU A 152 -4.68 -3.44 6.11
N PHE A 153 -5.52 -3.94 5.21
CA PHE A 153 -5.13 -4.90 4.19
C PHE A 153 -4.01 -4.36 3.29
N ASP A 154 -4.16 -3.13 2.78
CA ASP A 154 -3.16 -2.49 1.92
C ASP A 154 -1.85 -2.26 2.67
N LEU A 155 -1.89 -1.89 3.97
CA LEU A 155 -0.69 -1.84 4.80
C LEU A 155 0.01 -3.20 4.89
N ILE A 156 -0.73 -4.28 5.17
CA ILE A 156 -0.14 -5.61 5.30
C ILE A 156 0.50 -6.03 3.97
N ARG A 157 -0.22 -5.84 2.85
CA ARG A 157 0.26 -6.13 1.50
C ARG A 157 1.42 -5.24 1.06
N SER A 158 1.55 -4.02 1.58
CA SER A 158 2.71 -3.15 1.31
C SER A 158 4.04 -3.74 1.77
N SER A 159 4.01 -4.73 2.67
CA SER A 159 5.20 -5.46 3.10
C SER A 159 5.66 -6.56 2.15
N ASP A 160 4.91 -6.81 1.07
CA ASP A 160 5.24 -7.80 0.04
C ASP A 160 5.64 -7.13 -1.28
N PRO A 161 6.95 -7.04 -1.59
CA PRO A 161 7.43 -6.47 -2.85
C PRO A 161 6.90 -7.20 -4.08
N ALA A 162 6.65 -8.51 -4.00
CA ALA A 162 6.14 -9.28 -5.13
C ALA A 162 4.68 -8.94 -5.43
N TYR A 163 3.86 -8.73 -4.38
CA TYR A 163 2.49 -8.23 -4.52
C TYR A 163 2.47 -6.83 -5.13
N LEU A 164 3.32 -5.91 -4.66
CA LEU A 164 3.39 -4.55 -5.21
C LEU A 164 3.76 -4.58 -6.70
N GLN A 165 4.80 -5.34 -7.07
CA GLN A 165 5.24 -5.48 -8.45
C GLN A 165 4.15 -6.08 -9.35
N LYS A 166 3.48 -7.15 -8.89
CA LYS A 166 2.41 -7.81 -9.65
C LYS A 166 1.23 -6.88 -9.96
N ASN A 167 0.90 -5.98 -9.03
CA ASN A 167 -0.24 -5.08 -9.15
C ASN A 167 0.14 -3.69 -9.70
N GLY A 168 1.39 -3.48 -10.15
CA GLY A 168 1.84 -2.18 -10.64
C GLY A 168 1.81 -1.08 -9.58
N LEU A 169 1.83 -1.46 -8.30
CA LEU A 169 1.77 -0.54 -7.18
C LEU A 169 3.17 -0.04 -6.85
N SER A 170 3.30 1.27 -6.70
CA SER A 170 4.51 1.88 -6.17
C SER A 170 4.32 2.21 -4.68
N GLY A 171 5.42 2.18 -3.95
CA GLY A 171 5.41 2.42 -2.51
C GLY A 171 6.42 1.53 -1.78
N GLY A 172 6.97 2.05 -0.69
CA GLY A 172 7.78 1.25 0.22
C GLY A 172 6.92 0.45 1.20
N ASN A 173 7.57 -0.36 2.01
CA ASN A 173 6.93 -1.08 3.09
C ASN A 173 6.36 -0.11 4.14
N GLY A 174 5.03 -0.05 4.27
CA GLY A 174 4.32 0.87 5.15
C GLY A 174 4.62 0.66 6.64
N PHE A 175 5.04 -0.54 7.07
CA PHE A 175 5.42 -0.81 8.46
C PHE A 175 6.63 0.01 8.92
N THR A 176 7.42 0.57 8.00
CA THR A 176 8.51 1.49 8.34
C THR A 176 8.02 2.78 8.99
N GLN A 177 6.78 3.19 8.73
CA GLN A 177 6.17 4.43 9.24
C GLN A 177 5.40 4.22 10.54
N VAL A 178 5.08 2.97 10.89
CA VAL A 178 4.28 2.63 12.07
C VAL A 178 4.92 3.12 13.38
N PRO A 179 6.23 2.94 13.65
CA PRO A 179 6.83 3.44 14.88
C PRO A 179 6.62 4.95 15.09
N THR A 180 6.77 5.73 14.02
CA THR A 180 6.55 7.17 14.04
C THR A 180 5.07 7.51 14.29
N ALA A 181 4.15 6.77 13.68
CA ALA A 181 2.72 6.95 13.90
C ALA A 181 2.30 6.63 15.35
N ILE A 182 2.81 5.54 15.94
CA ILE A 182 2.54 5.20 17.35
C ILE A 182 3.12 6.29 18.26
N GLN A 183 4.34 6.74 17.98
CA GLN A 183 4.98 7.80 18.77
C GLN A 183 4.19 9.11 18.72
N ALA A 184 3.58 9.44 17.59
CA ALA A 184 2.73 10.63 17.45
C ALA A 184 1.40 10.51 18.21
N LEU A 185 0.80 9.31 18.24
CA LEU A 185 -0.49 9.06 18.91
C LEU A 185 -0.34 8.91 20.44
N ASN A 186 0.68 8.18 20.90
CA ASN A 186 0.91 7.94 22.32
C ASN A 186 2.42 7.66 22.62
N PRO A 187 3.21 8.70 22.94
CA PRO A 187 4.64 8.57 23.18
C PRO A 187 4.99 7.63 24.34
N THR A 188 4.21 7.64 25.42
CA THR A 188 4.46 6.82 26.61
C THR A 188 4.20 5.35 26.30
N ALA A 189 3.08 5.03 25.64
CA ALA A 189 2.77 3.66 25.24
C ALA A 189 3.80 3.11 24.24
N TYR A 190 4.30 3.96 23.32
CA TYR A 190 5.38 3.60 22.41
C TYR A 190 6.65 3.17 23.16
N GLN A 191 7.10 3.96 24.14
CA GLN A 191 8.29 3.63 24.93
C GLN A 191 8.12 2.31 25.70
N THR A 192 6.94 2.07 26.29
CA THR A 192 6.63 0.81 26.96
C THR A 192 6.65 -0.37 25.99
N ALA A 193 6.04 -0.21 24.81
CA ALA A 193 6.01 -1.26 23.79
C ALA A 193 7.42 -1.61 23.29
N VAL A 194 8.25 -0.61 23.00
CA VAL A 194 9.65 -0.81 22.57
C VAL A 194 10.48 -1.50 23.66
N ALA A 195 10.27 -1.14 24.95
CA ALA A 195 10.94 -1.80 26.06
C ALA A 195 10.54 -3.29 26.19
N GLN A 196 9.26 -3.59 26.01
CA GLN A 196 8.75 -4.97 26.00
C GLN A 196 9.24 -5.77 24.79
N GLU A 197 9.50 -5.12 23.66
CA GLU A 197 10.04 -5.74 22.45
C GLU A 197 11.54 -6.02 22.55
N GLY A 198 12.32 -5.12 23.16
CA GLY A 198 13.76 -5.26 23.33
C GLY A 198 14.17 -6.28 24.39
N SER A 199 13.27 -6.62 25.31
CA SER A 199 13.46 -7.66 26.31
C SER A 199 13.04 -9.04 25.81
N GLY A 200 12.13 -9.13 24.83
CA GLY A 200 11.43 -10.38 24.53
C GLY A 200 10.37 -10.70 25.60
N GLN A 201 9.40 -11.56 25.29
CA GLN A 201 8.24 -11.86 26.15
C GLN A 201 8.63 -12.34 27.57
N PHE A 202 9.88 -12.80 27.75
CA PHE A 202 10.46 -13.29 29.01
C PHE A 202 11.77 -12.61 29.43
N GLY A 203 12.19 -11.51 28.79
CA GLY A 203 13.54 -10.97 28.99
C GLY A 203 14.62 -11.75 28.21
N LYS A 204 15.87 -11.28 28.29
CA LYS A 204 17.02 -12.04 27.79
C LYS A 204 17.04 -13.42 28.48
N PRO A 205 17.26 -14.54 27.76
CA PRO A 205 17.44 -15.84 28.40
C PRO A 205 18.54 -15.73 29.45
N VAL A 206 18.19 -15.91 30.71
CA VAL A 206 19.15 -16.01 31.80
C VAL A 206 19.44 -17.50 31.97
N ASP A 207 20.69 -17.91 31.79
CA ASP A 207 21.09 -19.30 32.08
C ASP A 207 21.03 -19.54 33.59
N MET A 208 20.02 -20.30 34.02
CA MET A 208 19.78 -20.63 35.42
C MET A 208 20.31 -22.03 35.81
N THR A 209 21.02 -22.74 34.92
CA THR A 209 21.47 -24.12 35.18
C THR A 209 22.45 -24.25 36.36
N LYS A 210 23.05 -23.15 36.81
CA LYS A 210 23.96 -23.11 37.97
C LYS A 210 23.35 -22.46 39.22
N GLN A 211 22.08 -22.02 39.18
CA GLN A 211 21.44 -21.38 40.32
C GLN A 211 20.73 -22.41 41.19
N LYS A 212 20.98 -22.38 42.50
CA LYS A 212 20.35 -23.29 43.48
C LYS A 212 18.94 -22.87 43.88
N ALA A 213 18.50 -21.67 43.51
CA ALA A 213 17.17 -21.13 43.75
C ALA A 213 16.78 -20.19 42.59
N ILE A 214 15.53 -20.29 42.14
CA ILE A 214 14.95 -19.45 41.07
C ILE A 214 14.16 -18.34 41.75
N THR A 215 14.59 -17.09 41.58
CA THR A 215 13.83 -15.92 42.04
C THR A 215 13.04 -15.34 40.86
N ILE A 216 11.73 -15.60 40.82
CA ILE A 216 10.84 -14.99 39.83
C ILE A 216 10.46 -13.61 40.38
N ASN A 217 11.00 -12.54 39.77
CA ASN A 217 10.54 -11.19 40.06
C ASN A 217 9.23 -10.96 39.33
N ILE A 218 8.12 -11.27 39.99
CA ILE A 218 6.80 -10.87 39.52
C ILE A 218 6.73 -9.34 39.66
N VAL A 219 6.64 -8.64 38.53
CA VAL A 219 6.43 -7.19 38.53
C VAL A 219 5.09 -6.93 39.21
N ALA A 220 5.07 -6.04 40.21
CA ALA A 220 3.85 -5.72 40.93
C ALA A 220 2.78 -5.23 39.93
N PRO A 221 1.53 -5.72 40.04
CA PRO A 221 0.45 -5.21 39.21
C PRO A 221 0.28 -3.70 39.45
N PRO A 222 -0.08 -2.92 38.41
CA PRO A 222 -0.35 -1.50 38.57
C PRO A 222 -1.47 -1.28 39.62
N PRO A 223 -1.47 -0.13 40.32
CA PRO A 223 -2.46 0.14 41.37
C PRO A 223 -3.89 -0.02 40.85
N GLY A 224 -4.64 -0.96 41.42
CA GLY A 224 -6.04 -1.23 41.07
C GLY A 224 -6.29 -2.49 40.21
N ALA A 225 -5.26 -3.23 39.81
CA ALA A 225 -5.45 -4.49 39.10
C ALA A 225 -5.69 -5.67 40.08
N SER A 226 -6.90 -6.22 40.08
CA SER A 226 -7.22 -7.52 40.70
C SER A 226 -7.17 -8.62 39.64
N CYS A 227 -6.29 -9.60 39.81
CA CYS A 227 -6.34 -10.83 39.03
C CYS A 227 -7.40 -11.75 39.66
N SER A 228 -8.52 -11.95 38.97
CA SER A 228 -9.49 -13.03 39.25
C SER A 228 -9.12 -14.28 38.47
#